data_AF-A0A6P5EJH2-F1
#
_entry.id   AF-A0A6P5EJH2-F1
#
_cell.length_a   1.000
_cell.length_b   1.000
_cell.length_c   1.000
_cell.angle_alpha   90.00
_cell.angle_beta   90.00
_cell.angle_gamma   90.00
#
_symmetry.space_group_name_H-M   'P 1'
#
loop_
_entity.id
_entity.type
_entity.pdbx_description
1 polymer ?
#
loop_
_entity_poly.entity_id
_entity_poly.type
_entity_poly.pdbx_seq_one_letter_code
_entity_poly.pdbx_strand_id
1 'polypeptide(L)'
;MREEGKEEDTQSEIEEEKGNEKDQRVYEHTSEEDEVYVWPNGNRSRTHEEWARYYKQIKGFDVDPFPGTCEFGLTAITDFDDEILIRCTKLAIEHFNKENDMSYVFVKIEKATCSVAAGLWYYVTFQAVDGEAEPKIFQAKVFYGVQRNIRVALCRLKPTAS
;
A
#
# COMPACT_ATOMS: atom_id res chain seq x y z
N MET A 1 11.52 -40.41 -32.33
CA MET A 1 11.33 -38.95 -32.38
C MET A 1 9.95 -38.66 -31.81
N ARG A 2 9.90 -37.73 -30.85
CA ARG A 2 8.75 -37.16 -30.12
C ARG A 2 7.87 -36.36 -31.12
N GLU A 3 6.56 -36.10 -30.97
CA GLU A 3 5.73 -35.48 -29.91
C GLU A 3 4.28 -36.02 -30.02
N GLU A 4 3.53 -36.36 -28.96
CA GLU A 4 2.91 -35.61 -27.84
C GLU A 4 1.82 -34.59 -28.23
N GLY A 5 0.61 -34.82 -27.71
CA GLY A 5 -0.53 -33.92 -27.78
C GLY A 5 -1.81 -34.56 -27.23
N LYS A 6 -2.07 -34.44 -25.93
CA LYS A 6 -3.41 -34.57 -25.32
C LYS A 6 -3.53 -33.67 -24.08
N GLU A 7 -4.70 -33.08 -23.97
CA GLU A 7 -5.24 -32.22 -22.91
C GLU A 7 -5.45 -32.97 -21.58
N GLU A 8 -5.40 -32.23 -20.47
CA GLU A 8 -6.30 -32.24 -19.29
C GLU A 8 -5.57 -31.47 -18.15
N ASP A 9 -6.02 -30.30 -17.72
CA ASP A 9 -7.14 -29.96 -16.81
C ASP A 9 -6.68 -29.80 -15.34
N THR A 10 -6.69 -28.54 -14.92
CA THR A 10 -7.05 -28.01 -13.59
C THR A 10 -6.84 -28.88 -12.34
N GLN A 11 -5.66 -28.78 -11.70
CA GLN A 11 -5.48 -28.93 -10.23
C GLN A 11 -4.01 -28.66 -9.83
N SER A 12 -3.70 -27.44 -9.43
CA SER A 12 -2.60 -27.18 -8.51
C SER A 12 -2.96 -25.94 -7.67
N GLU A 13 -4.10 -26.06 -6.99
CA GLU A 13 -4.31 -25.37 -5.75
C GLU A 13 -3.16 -25.71 -4.79
N ILE A 14 -2.65 -24.66 -4.14
CA ILE A 14 -2.47 -24.64 -2.69
C ILE A 14 -1.68 -25.83 -2.15
N GLU A 15 -0.36 -25.70 -2.06
CA GLU A 15 0.46 -26.11 -0.90
C GLU A 15 1.95 -25.97 -1.23
N GLU A 16 2.59 -24.98 -0.63
CA GLU A 16 3.91 -25.07 0.02
C GLU A 16 4.13 -23.69 0.69
N GLU A 17 3.58 -23.51 1.90
CA GLU A 17 4.26 -23.79 3.18
C GLU A 17 5.56 -22.98 3.31
N LYS A 18 5.49 -21.87 4.05
CA LYS A 18 5.98 -21.76 5.43
C LYS A 18 7.50 -21.81 5.56
N GLY A 19 8.04 -20.66 5.97
CA GLY A 19 9.30 -20.57 6.72
C GLY A 19 10.47 -19.98 5.96
N ASN A 20 10.70 -18.68 6.11
CA ASN A 20 11.76 -18.27 7.05
C ASN A 20 11.63 -16.79 7.40
N GLU A 21 11.55 -16.53 8.70
CA GLU A 21 11.68 -15.22 9.29
C GLU A 21 13.17 -14.83 9.21
N LYS A 22 13.47 -13.60 8.76
CA LYS A 22 14.79 -12.97 8.58
C LYS A 22 15.49 -13.23 7.24
N ASP A 23 14.94 -12.70 6.15
CA ASP A 23 15.77 -12.19 5.06
C ASP A 23 15.81 -10.66 5.17
N GLN A 24 16.59 -10.17 6.14
CA GLN A 24 16.95 -8.76 6.19
C GLN A 24 18.00 -8.55 5.09
N ARG A 25 17.53 -8.27 3.86
CA ARG A 25 18.41 -7.88 2.75
C ARG A 25 19.17 -6.61 3.15
N VAL A 26 20.41 -6.78 3.58
CA VAL A 26 21.35 -5.67 3.81
C VAL A 26 21.86 -5.28 2.42
N TYR A 27 21.38 -4.14 1.91
CA TYR A 27 21.95 -3.53 0.72
C TYR A 27 23.28 -2.90 1.12
N GLU A 28 24.40 -3.58 0.82
CA GLU A 28 25.73 -2.96 0.92
C GLU A 28 25.86 -1.92 -0.20
N HIS A 29 25.93 -0.66 0.21
CA HIS A 29 25.95 0.51 -0.65
C HIS A 29 27.39 0.96 -0.90
N THR A 30 27.87 0.87 -2.13
CA THR A 30 29.21 1.32 -2.52
C THR A 30 29.21 2.83 -2.77
N SER A 31 29.96 3.57 -1.95
CA SER A 31 29.81 5.00 -1.66
C SER A 31 30.29 6.00 -2.71
N GLU A 32 30.28 5.66 -4.00
CA GLU A 32 30.78 6.58 -5.06
C GLU A 32 29.64 7.13 -5.96
N GLU A 33 28.39 6.73 -5.75
CA GLU A 33 27.22 7.11 -6.59
C GLU A 33 26.10 7.84 -5.82
N ASP A 34 26.43 8.58 -4.75
CA ASP A 34 25.47 9.25 -3.84
C ASP A 34 25.13 10.71 -4.19
N GLU A 35 25.29 11.12 -5.45
CA GLU A 35 24.84 12.46 -5.82
C GLU A 35 23.31 12.51 -5.85
N VAL A 36 22.74 13.34 -4.96
CA VAL A 36 21.32 13.66 -4.93
C VAL A 36 20.93 14.30 -6.26
N TYR A 37 20.32 13.51 -7.14
CA TYR A 37 19.88 13.99 -8.44
C TYR A 37 18.76 15.02 -8.26
N VAL A 38 18.84 16.13 -8.98
CA VAL A 38 17.81 17.18 -9.00
C VAL A 38 17.17 17.22 -10.39
N TRP A 39 15.87 16.96 -10.47
CA TRP A 39 15.10 17.05 -11.70
C TRP A 39 14.91 18.50 -12.15
N PRO A 40 14.68 18.75 -13.46
CA PRO A 40 14.43 20.10 -13.98
C PRO A 40 13.24 20.84 -13.36
N ASN A 41 12.29 20.10 -12.75
CA ASN A 41 11.14 20.66 -12.05
C ASN A 41 11.44 21.07 -10.59
N GLY A 42 12.69 20.96 -10.14
CA GLY A 42 13.12 21.31 -8.79
C GLY A 42 12.95 20.20 -7.74
N ASN A 43 12.33 19.08 -8.09
CA ASN A 43 12.31 17.90 -7.22
C ASN A 43 13.71 17.26 -7.18
N ARG A 44 13.99 16.50 -6.13
CA ARG A 44 15.26 15.77 -5.98
C ARG A 44 15.09 14.33 -5.51
N SER A 45 16.06 13.47 -5.79
CA SER A 45 16.06 12.12 -5.23
C SER A 45 16.16 12.21 -3.71
N ARG A 46 15.65 11.19 -3.02
CA ARG A 46 15.86 11.07 -1.57
C ARG A 46 17.33 10.88 -1.24
N THR A 47 17.75 11.46 -0.12
CA THR A 47 19.06 11.17 0.46
C THR A 47 19.08 9.76 1.06
N HIS A 48 20.28 9.24 1.31
CA HIS A 48 20.44 7.96 2.01
C HIS A 48 19.73 7.95 3.38
N GLU A 49 19.80 9.05 4.14
CA GLU A 49 19.09 9.17 5.43
C GLU A 49 17.57 9.15 5.28
N GLU A 50 17.04 9.80 4.24
CA GLU A 50 15.60 9.79 3.95
C GLU A 50 15.13 8.40 3.54
N TRP A 51 15.92 7.67 2.75
CA TRP A 51 15.67 6.26 2.45
C TRP A 51 15.70 5.39 3.70
N ALA A 52 16.69 5.56 4.57
CA ALA A 52 16.76 4.82 5.83
C ALA A 52 15.52 5.09 6.73
N ARG A 53 15.07 6.36 6.80
CA ARG A 53 13.83 6.72 7.50
C ARG A 53 12.62 6.08 6.84
N TYR A 54 12.50 6.14 5.52
CA TYR A 54 11.43 5.49 4.77
C TYR A 54 11.38 3.99 5.08
N TYR A 55 12.50 3.27 4.93
CA TYR A 55 12.56 1.83 5.18
C TYR A 55 12.25 1.44 6.64
N LYS A 56 12.59 2.30 7.61
CA LYS A 56 12.18 2.10 9.01
C LYS A 56 10.67 2.20 9.21
N GLN A 57 10.02 3.05 8.41
CA GLN A 57 8.57 3.28 8.45
C GLN A 57 7.77 2.27 7.63
N ILE A 58 8.39 1.57 6.65
CA ILE A 58 7.65 0.62 5.81
C ILE A 58 7.18 -0.61 6.60
N LYS A 59 6.04 -0.46 7.27
CA LYS A 59 5.13 -1.56 7.63
C LYS A 59 3.86 -1.53 6.78
N GLY A 60 3.93 -0.81 5.66
CA GLY A 60 2.83 -0.55 4.73
C GLY A 60 2.06 0.73 5.03
N PHE A 61 1.85 1.10 6.29
CA PHE A 61 0.98 2.21 6.70
C PHE A 61 1.73 3.33 7.42
N ASP A 62 1.15 4.52 7.42
CA ASP A 62 1.56 5.68 8.22
C ASP A 62 2.97 6.22 7.93
N VAL A 63 3.41 6.15 6.66
CA VAL A 63 4.67 6.76 6.20
C VAL A 63 4.54 8.29 6.22
N ASP A 64 5.60 8.99 6.59
CA ASP A 64 5.66 10.45 6.59
C ASP A 64 5.94 11.01 5.18
N PRO A 65 5.45 12.23 4.86
CA PRO A 65 5.72 12.85 3.57
C PRO A 65 7.20 13.26 3.45
N PHE A 66 7.74 13.09 2.24
CA PHE A 66 9.08 13.55 1.88
C PHE A 66 8.95 14.67 0.82
N PRO A 67 8.65 15.92 1.24
CA PRO A 67 8.38 17.01 0.31
C PRO A 67 9.61 17.35 -0.54
N GLY A 68 9.37 17.76 -1.78
CA GLY A 68 10.44 18.07 -2.73
C GLY A 68 11.18 16.83 -3.27
N THR A 69 10.68 15.62 -3.00
CA THR A 69 11.22 14.39 -3.56
C THR A 69 10.32 13.82 -4.67
N CYS A 70 10.92 13.13 -5.65
CA CYS A 70 10.19 12.49 -6.75
C CYS A 70 10.49 10.98 -6.79
N GLU A 71 9.84 10.22 -5.89
CA GLU A 71 10.05 8.77 -5.76
C GLU A 71 8.83 7.94 -6.18
N PHE A 72 8.20 8.33 -7.31
CA PHE A 72 7.14 7.58 -8.00
C PHE A 72 6.12 6.90 -7.07
N GLY A 73 5.54 7.68 -6.16
CA GLY A 73 4.49 7.20 -5.27
C GLY A 73 4.98 6.50 -4.01
N LEU A 74 6.27 6.22 -3.81
CA LEU A 74 6.82 5.61 -2.58
C LEU A 74 6.82 6.57 -1.37
N THR A 75 5.84 7.46 -1.26
CA THR A 75 5.78 8.50 -0.22
C THR A 75 4.35 8.69 0.27
N ALA A 76 4.19 9.43 1.37
CA ALA A 76 2.88 9.81 1.85
C ALA A 76 2.17 10.69 0.82
N ILE A 77 0.91 10.38 0.56
CA ILE A 77 0.02 11.24 -0.20
C ILE A 77 -0.38 12.40 0.72
N THR A 78 -0.37 13.61 0.20
CA THR A 78 -0.77 14.82 0.93
C THR A 78 -2.13 15.35 0.48
N ASP A 79 -2.56 15.00 -0.73
CA ASP A 79 -3.89 15.33 -1.26
C ASP A 79 -4.87 14.21 -0.91
N PHE A 80 -5.67 14.43 0.13
CA PHE A 80 -6.70 13.48 0.57
C PHE A 80 -8.05 13.70 -0.11
N ASP A 81 -8.18 14.74 -0.93
CA ASP A 81 -9.39 15.03 -1.69
C ASP A 81 -9.39 14.34 -3.07
N ASP A 82 -8.32 13.61 -3.41
CA ASP A 82 -8.22 12.80 -4.63
C ASP A 82 -9.39 11.79 -4.73
N GLU A 83 -10.18 11.92 -5.80
CA GLU A 83 -11.41 11.15 -6.01
C GLU A 83 -11.15 9.64 -6.07
N ILE A 84 -10.01 9.23 -6.64
CA ILE A 84 -9.65 7.82 -6.78
C ILE A 84 -9.30 7.24 -5.41
N LEU A 85 -8.50 7.96 -4.61
CA LEU A 85 -8.14 7.59 -3.25
C LEU A 85 -9.38 7.47 -2.35
N ILE A 86 -10.28 8.46 -2.39
CA ILE A 86 -11.55 8.41 -1.64
C ILE A 86 -12.39 7.21 -2.07
N ARG A 87 -12.53 6.98 -3.39
CA ARG A 87 -13.29 5.84 -3.92
C ARG A 87 -12.70 4.50 -3.47
N CYS A 88 -11.37 4.34 -3.55
CA CYS A 88 -10.67 3.16 -3.06
C CYS A 88 -10.92 2.93 -1.56
N THR A 89 -10.91 4.00 -0.77
CA THR A 89 -11.11 3.93 0.68
C THR A 89 -12.55 3.55 1.05
N LYS A 90 -13.55 4.12 0.35
CA LYS A 90 -14.97 3.75 0.54
C LYS A 90 -15.23 2.28 0.19
N LEU A 91 -14.68 1.79 -0.92
CA LEU A 91 -14.79 0.38 -1.29
C LEU A 91 -14.12 -0.56 -0.27
N ALA A 92 -13.03 -0.11 0.36
CA ALA A 92 -12.38 -0.90 1.41
C ALA A 92 -13.26 -1.08 2.65
N ILE A 93 -13.93 -0.02 3.10
CA ILE A 93 -14.84 -0.13 4.26
C ILE A 93 -16.12 -0.89 3.91
N GLU A 94 -16.66 -0.73 2.70
CA GLU A 94 -17.78 -1.53 2.20
C GLU A 94 -17.44 -3.03 2.16
N HIS A 95 -16.22 -3.37 1.73
CA HIS A 95 -15.73 -4.75 1.74
C HIS A 95 -15.64 -5.30 3.17
N PHE A 96 -15.06 -4.55 4.11
CA PHE A 96 -14.99 -4.93 5.52
C PHE A 96 -16.40 -5.12 6.13
N ASN A 97 -17.32 -4.19 5.86
CA ASN A 97 -18.70 -4.27 6.32
C ASN A 97 -19.39 -5.54 5.85
N LYS A 98 -19.23 -5.89 4.57
CA LYS A 98 -19.82 -7.10 3.99
C LYS A 98 -19.27 -8.38 4.61
N GLU A 99 -17.97 -8.43 4.91
CA GLU A 99 -17.33 -9.61 5.50
C GLU A 99 -17.66 -9.81 6.98
N ASN A 100 -18.03 -8.73 7.70
CA ASN A 100 -18.21 -8.75 9.15
C ASN A 100 -19.65 -8.45 9.60
N ASP A 101 -20.60 -8.27 8.67
CA ASP A 101 -21.99 -7.86 8.94
C ASP A 101 -22.08 -6.54 9.74
N MET A 102 -21.31 -5.54 9.31
CA MET A 102 -21.21 -4.22 9.96
C MET A 102 -21.73 -3.09 9.06
N SER A 103 -21.92 -1.89 9.63
CA SER A 103 -22.44 -0.71 8.92
C SER A 103 -21.56 0.55 9.05
N TYR A 104 -20.23 0.41 9.06
CA TYR A 104 -19.32 1.56 9.15
C TYR A 104 -19.43 2.48 7.91
N VAL A 105 -19.55 3.78 8.15
CA VAL A 105 -19.54 4.84 7.13
C VAL A 105 -18.22 5.58 7.18
N PHE A 106 -17.59 5.74 6.01
CA PHE A 106 -16.35 6.50 5.85
C PHE A 106 -16.51 7.96 6.33
N VAL A 107 -15.55 8.44 7.11
CA VAL A 107 -15.50 9.82 7.62
C VAL A 107 -14.42 10.63 6.89
N LYS A 108 -13.15 10.26 7.07
CA LYS A 108 -12.00 10.97 6.47
C LYS A 108 -10.75 10.10 6.43
N ILE A 109 -9.80 10.47 5.57
CA ILE A 109 -8.45 9.89 5.53
C ILE A 109 -7.57 10.62 6.56
N GLU A 110 -6.76 9.88 7.30
CA GLU A 110 -5.78 10.42 8.25
C GLU A 110 -4.37 10.41 7.65
N LYS A 111 -4.02 9.30 6.98
CA LYS A 111 -2.74 9.12 6.29
C LYS A 111 -2.95 8.22 5.09
N ALA A 112 -2.21 8.46 4.02
CA ALA A 112 -2.16 7.55 2.90
C ALA A 112 -0.74 7.49 2.32
N THR A 113 -0.37 6.33 1.78
CA THR A 113 0.90 6.11 1.09
C THR A 113 0.60 5.36 -0.20
N CYS A 114 1.37 5.62 -1.25
CA CYS A 114 1.25 4.90 -2.50
C CYS A 114 2.46 3.97 -2.72
N SER A 115 2.35 3.05 -3.67
CA SER A 115 3.50 2.44 -4.32
C SER A 115 3.09 2.06 -5.73
N VAL A 116 3.91 2.40 -6.73
CA VAL A 116 3.65 2.08 -8.13
C VAL A 116 3.87 0.58 -8.39
N ALA A 117 3.00 0.00 -9.20
CA ALA A 117 3.07 -1.36 -9.72
C ALA A 117 2.47 -1.37 -11.15
N ALA A 118 1.77 -2.43 -11.56
CA ALA A 118 0.89 -2.41 -12.75
C ALA A 118 -0.40 -1.60 -12.50
N GLY A 119 -0.26 -0.43 -11.88
CA GLY A 119 -1.29 0.34 -11.20
C GLY A 119 -0.72 1.03 -9.97
N LEU A 120 -1.56 1.33 -8.99
CA LEU A 120 -1.17 1.95 -7.71
C LEU A 120 -1.66 1.08 -6.56
N TRP A 121 -0.77 0.75 -5.64
CA TRP A 121 -1.15 0.25 -4.33
C TRP A 121 -1.27 1.42 -3.36
N TYR A 122 -2.46 1.61 -2.80
CA TYR A 122 -2.72 2.53 -1.71
C TYR A 122 -2.69 1.79 -0.38
N TYR A 123 -2.03 2.41 0.58
CA TYR A 123 -2.06 2.02 1.99
C TYR A 123 -2.67 3.19 2.75
N VAL A 124 -3.91 3.03 3.19
CA VAL A 124 -4.72 4.13 3.72
C VAL A 124 -5.05 3.86 5.18
N THR A 125 -4.78 4.84 6.04
CA THR A 125 -5.29 4.93 7.40
C THR A 125 -6.43 5.94 7.40
N PHE A 126 -7.64 5.53 7.81
CA PHE A 126 -8.83 6.36 7.72
C PHE A 126 -9.77 6.14 8.91
N GLN A 127 -10.69 7.07 9.12
CA GLN A 127 -11.74 6.96 10.12
C GLN A 127 -13.05 6.49 9.48
N ALA A 128 -13.77 5.63 10.19
CA ALA A 128 -15.14 5.26 9.88
C ALA A 128 -15.97 5.12 11.15
N VAL A 129 -17.27 5.40 11.05
CA VAL A 129 -18.21 5.43 12.18
C VAL A 129 -19.39 4.50 11.93
N ASP A 130 -19.86 3.82 12.96
CA ASP A 130 -21.04 2.96 12.90
C ASP A 130 -22.15 3.55 13.77
N GLY A 131 -23.19 4.11 13.14
CA GLY A 131 -24.25 4.84 13.82
C GLY A 131 -23.74 6.08 14.58
N GLU A 132 -24.14 6.21 15.86
CA GLU A 132 -23.74 7.31 16.75
C GLU A 132 -22.49 6.98 17.59
N ALA A 133 -21.77 5.90 17.27
CA ALA A 133 -20.57 5.52 18.01
C ALA A 133 -19.40 6.49 17.75
N GLU A 134 -18.36 6.39 18.59
CA GLU A 134 -17.10 7.08 18.32
C GLU A 134 -16.43 6.55 17.04
N PRO A 135 -15.84 7.41 16.20
CA PRO A 135 -15.12 6.98 15.01
C PRO A 135 -13.97 6.02 15.35
N LYS A 136 -13.89 4.93 14.60
CA LYS A 136 -12.78 3.97 14.69
C LYS A 136 -11.79 4.20 13.56
N ILE A 137 -10.52 3.88 13.83
CA ILE A 137 -9.44 3.99 12.85
C ILE A 137 -9.26 2.63 12.16
N PHE A 138 -9.25 2.67 10.84
CA PHE A 138 -9.04 1.54 9.96
C PHE A 138 -7.74 1.68 9.18
N GLN A 139 -7.21 0.55 8.73
CA GLN A 139 -6.09 0.44 7.80
C GLN A 139 -6.53 -0.42 6.62
N ALA A 140 -6.37 0.09 5.40
CA ALA A 140 -6.70 -0.62 4.17
C ALA A 140 -5.56 -0.63 3.14
N LYS A 141 -5.35 -1.80 2.53
CA LYS A 141 -4.48 -1.96 1.36
C LYS A 141 -5.36 -2.19 0.14
N VAL A 142 -5.32 -1.26 -0.81
CA VAL A 142 -6.19 -1.26 -2.00
C VAL A 142 -5.35 -1.10 -3.25
N PHE A 143 -5.60 -1.92 -4.27
CA PHE A 143 -4.98 -1.81 -5.57
C PHE A 143 -5.91 -1.11 -6.55
N TYR A 144 -5.40 -0.09 -7.24
CA TYR A 144 -6.03 0.56 -8.39
C TYR A 144 -5.24 0.21 -9.66
N GLY A 145 -5.77 -0.69 -10.48
CA GLY A 145 -5.08 -1.17 -11.68
C GLY A 145 -5.14 -0.17 -12.84
N VAL A 146 -4.22 -0.30 -13.81
CA VAL A 146 -4.20 0.52 -15.03
C VAL A 146 -5.51 0.41 -15.84
N GLN A 147 -6.19 -0.74 -15.77
CA GLN A 147 -7.52 -0.95 -16.37
C GLN A 147 -8.67 -0.34 -15.54
N ARG A 148 -8.35 0.50 -14.54
CA ARG A 148 -9.30 1.16 -13.62
C ARG A 148 -10.11 0.21 -12.75
N ASN A 149 -9.64 -1.02 -12.57
CA ASN A 149 -10.21 -2.00 -11.64
C ASN A 149 -9.67 -1.76 -10.22
N ILE A 150 -10.54 -1.93 -9.22
CA ILE A 150 -10.18 -1.78 -7.81
C ILE A 150 -10.22 -3.14 -7.14
N ARG A 151 -9.17 -3.47 -6.39
CA ARG A 151 -9.11 -4.69 -5.58
C ARG A 151 -8.71 -4.33 -4.15
N VAL A 152 -9.59 -4.62 -3.20
CA VAL A 152 -9.27 -4.53 -1.76
C VAL A 152 -8.48 -5.77 -1.40
N ALA A 153 -7.27 -5.61 -0.87
CA ALA A 153 -6.42 -6.72 -0.43
C ALA A 153 -6.44 -6.89 1.09
N LEU A 154 -6.73 -5.81 1.82
CA LEU A 154 -6.87 -5.80 3.28
C LEU A 154 -7.74 -4.61 3.66
N CYS A 155 -8.67 -4.81 4.60
CA CYS A 155 -9.24 -3.74 5.40
C CYS A 155 -9.46 -4.27 6.82
N ARG A 156 -8.97 -3.55 7.82
CA ARG A 156 -9.08 -3.96 9.23
C ARG A 156 -9.06 -2.76 10.15
N LEU A 157 -9.52 -2.94 11.39
CA LEU A 157 -9.26 -1.99 12.47
C LEU A 157 -7.74 -1.84 12.67
N LYS A 158 -7.31 -0.60 12.92
CA LYS A 158 -5.91 -0.31 13.24
C LYS A 158 -5.55 -1.00 14.56
N PRO A 159 -4.49 -1.83 14.61
CA PRO A 159 -4.06 -2.46 15.84
C PRO A 159 -3.70 -1.41 16.89
N THR A 160 -4.27 -1.51 18.09
CA THR A 160 -3.74 -0.82 19.26
C THR A 160 -2.40 -1.44 19.62
N ALA A 161 -1.35 -0.63 19.77
CA ALA A 161 -0.07 -1.12 20.27
C ALA A 161 -0.31 -1.77 21.65
N SER A 162 -0.08 -3.08 21.75
CA SER A 162 0.01 -3.80 23.03
C SER A 162 1.38 -3.62 23.65
#